data_AF-A0A6L7CLW1-F1
#
_entry.id   AF-A0A6L7CLW1-F1
#
_cell.length_a   1.000
_cell.length_b   1.000
_cell.length_c   1.000
_cell.angle_alpha   90.00
_cell.angle_beta   90.00
_cell.angle_gamma   90.00
#
_symmetry.space_group_name_H-M   'P 1'
#
loop_
_entity.id
_entity.type
_entity.pdbx_description
1 polymer ?
#
loop_
_entity_poly.entity_id
_entity_poly.type
_entity_poly.pdbx_seq_one_letter_code
_entity_poly.pdbx_strand_id
1 'polypeptide(L)' 'YAARQVKQTVVGIGSAEKSQVQHMVRTLLKLPANPQADAADALAIAITHCHVSQNAMQMSESRLNLARGRLR' A
#
# COMPACT_ATOMS: atom_id res chain seq x y z
N TYR A 1 6.37 7.62 4.74
CA TYR A 1 6.10 7.44 3.29
C TYR A 1 5.74 8.77 2.67
N ALA A 2 6.22 9.07 1.47
CA ALA A 2 5.85 10.31 0.78
C ALA A 2 4.34 10.32 0.45
N ALA A 3 3.68 11.48 0.52
CA ALA A 3 2.25 11.59 0.26
C ALA A 3 1.84 11.00 -1.11
N ARG A 4 2.66 11.23 -2.14
CA ARG A 4 2.49 10.65 -3.48
C ARG A 4 2.54 9.12 -3.47
N GLN A 5 3.41 8.53 -2.66
CA GLN A 5 3.53 7.07 -2.53
C GLN A 5 2.30 6.48 -1.83
N VAL A 6 1.83 7.11 -0.75
CA VAL A 6 0.61 6.69 -0.05
C VAL A 6 -0.59 6.69 -1.01
N LYS A 7 -0.77 7.79 -1.76
CA LYS A 7 -1.83 7.91 -2.78
C LYS A 7 -1.69 6.85 -3.89
N GLN A 8 -0.47 6.62 -4.36
CA GLN A 8 -0.18 5.58 -5.36
C GLN A 8 -0.53 4.18 -4.86
N THR A 9 -0.19 3.85 -3.62
CA THR A 9 -0.43 2.52 -3.03
C THR A 9 -1.91 2.29 -2.71
N VAL A 10 -2.61 3.29 -2.17
CA VAL A 10 -4.00 3.14 -1.71
C VAL A 10 -5.01 3.32 -2.84
N VAL A 11 -4.79 4.27 -3.75
CA VAL A 11 -5.75 4.63 -4.81
C VAL A 11 -5.29 4.16 -6.19
N GLY A 12 -4.00 3.85 -6.36
CA GLY A 12 -3.42 3.48 -7.66
C GLY A 12 -2.88 4.67 -8.46
N ILE A 13 -3.03 5.90 -7.98
CA ILE A 13 -2.50 7.11 -8.62
C ILE A 13 -1.94 8.11 -7.60
N GLY A 14 -0.68 8.51 -7.77
CA GLY A 14 0.00 9.40 -6.84
C GLY A 14 -0.56 10.83 -6.75
N SER A 15 -1.35 11.26 -7.74
CA SER A 15 -2.02 12.57 -7.77
C SER A 15 -3.43 12.54 -7.16
N ALA A 16 -3.88 11.42 -6.59
CA ALA A 16 -5.22 11.28 -6.04
C ALA A 16 -5.58 12.36 -5.01
N GLU A 17 -6.87 12.69 -4.90
CA GLU A 17 -7.37 13.59 -3.87
C GLU A 17 -7.46 12.90 -2.49
N LYS A 18 -7.46 13.69 -1.41
CA LYS A 18 -7.58 13.14 -0.05
C LYS A 18 -8.90 12.39 0.18
N SER A 19 -9.99 12.87 -0.42
CA SER A 19 -11.32 12.22 -0.40
C SER A 19 -11.27 10.82 -1.00
N GLN A 20 -10.51 10.63 -2.08
CA GLN A 20 -10.34 9.34 -2.73
C GLN A 20 -9.52 8.38 -1.86
N VAL A 21 -8.48 8.88 -1.19
CA VAL A 21 -7.72 8.08 -0.21
C VAL A 21 -8.63 7.61 0.93
N GLN A 22 -9.42 8.51 1.50
CA GLN A 22 -10.36 8.19 2.59
C GLN A 22 -11.42 7.17 2.16
N HIS A 23 -11.99 7.32 0.97
CA HIS A 23 -12.93 6.35 0.41
C HIS A 23 -12.27 4.98 0.21
N MET A 24 -11.06 4.95 -0.34
CA MET A 24 -10.33 3.71 -0.55
C MET A 24 -9.93 3.03 0.76
N VAL A 25 -9.50 3.77 1.78
CA VAL A 25 -9.23 3.21 3.12
C VAL A 25 -10.47 2.53 3.68
N ARG A 26 -11.64 3.17 3.59
CA ARG A 26 -12.91 2.57 4.01
C ARG A 26 -13.19 1.27 3.26
N THR A 27 -13.03 1.27 1.94
CA THR A 27 -13.31 0.10 1.09
C THR A 27 -12.34 -1.05 1.37
N LEU A 28 -11.04 -0.77 1.47
CA LEU A 28 -10.00 -1.77 1.72
C LEU A 28 -10.15 -2.44 3.09
N LEU A 29 -10.53 -1.67 4.11
CA LEU A 29 -10.69 -2.15 5.48
C LEU A 29 -12.13 -2.55 5.82
N LYS A 30 -13.04 -2.49 4.85
CA LYS A 30 -14.48 -2.78 5.01
C LYS A 30 -15.12 -2.03 6.19
N LEU A 31 -14.76 -0.75 6.36
CA LEU A 31 -15.27 0.07 7.47
C LEU A 31 -16.75 0.45 7.24
N PRO A 32 -17.58 0.47 8.30
CA PRO A 32 -19.01 0.76 8.16
C PRO A 32 -19.27 2.19 7.66
N ALA A 33 -18.43 3.15 8.05
CA ALA A 33 -18.54 4.56 7.69
C ALA A 33 -17.19 5.15 7.24
N ASN A 34 -17.22 6.35 6.67
CA ASN A 34 -15.99 7.07 6.34
C ASN A 34 -15.25 7.45 7.64
N PRO A 35 -13.99 7.04 7.81
CA PRO A 35 -13.21 7.43 8.99
C PRO A 35 -12.96 8.93 9.00
N GLN A 36 -12.70 9.54 10.15
CA GLN A 36 -12.21 10.93 10.23
C GLN A 36 -10.96 11.11 9.36
N ALA A 37 -10.72 12.32 8.83
CA ALA A 37 -9.59 12.62 7.96
C ALA A 37 -8.24 12.15 8.54
N ASP A 38 -7.96 12.46 9.81
CA ASP A 38 -6.71 12.07 10.48
C ASP A 38 -6.59 10.54 10.65
N ALA A 39 -7.70 9.88 10.97
CA ALA A 39 -7.75 8.42 11.06
C ALA A 39 -7.54 7.77 9.69
N ALA A 40 -8.11 8.34 8.63
CA ALA A 40 -7.90 7.88 7.26
C ALA A 40 -6.42 8.00 6.84
N ASP A 41 -5.78 9.12 7.14
CA ASP A 41 -4.37 9.36 6.84
C ASP A 41 -3.47 8.37 7.60
N ALA A 42 -3.74 8.10 8.89
CA ALA A 42 -3.01 7.11 9.68
C ALA A 42 -3.16 5.68 9.12
N LEU A 43 -4.39 5.27 8.79
CA LEU A 43 -4.67 3.97 8.20
C LEU A 43 -4.02 3.81 6.81
N ALA A 44 -4.05 4.87 5.98
CA ALA A 44 -3.41 4.88 4.68
C ALA A 44 -1.88 4.68 4.78
N ILE A 45 -1.24 5.32 5.78
CA ILE A 45 0.19 5.12 6.07
C ILE A 45 0.46 3.68 6.48
N ALA A 46 -0.37 3.09 7.35
CA ALA A 46 -0.22 1.70 7.78
C ALA A 46 -0.36 0.71 6.61
N ILE A 47 -1.36 0.90 5.74
CA ILE A 47 -1.54 0.11 4.51
C ILE A 47 -0.30 0.23 3.62
N THR A 48 0.20 1.46 3.43
CA THR A 48 1.40 1.72 2.63
C THR A 48 2.62 1.01 3.21
N HIS A 49 2.77 1.02 4.53
CA HIS A 49 3.87 0.33 5.22
C HIS A 49 3.83 -1.18 4.96
N CYS A 50 2.68 -1.80 5.17
CA CYS A 50 2.46 -3.22 4.96
C CYS A 50 2.75 -3.61 3.50
N HIS A 51 2.22 -2.84 2.55
CA HIS A 51 2.43 -3.08 1.13
C HIS A 51 3.91 -2.99 0.72
N VAL A 52 4.63 -1.96 1.18
CA VAL A 52 6.06 -1.80 0.88
C VAL A 52 6.90 -2.91 1.53
N SER A 53 6.58 -3.28 2.77
CA SER A 53 7.26 -4.37 3.47
C SER A 53 7.06 -5.72 2.78
N GLN A 54 5.83 -6.04 2.38
CA GLN A 54 5.52 -7.27 1.64
C GLN A 54 6.23 -7.32 0.29
N ASN A 55 6.24 -6.20 -0.45
CA ASN A 55 6.90 -6.13 -1.75
C ASN A 55 8.42 -6.32 -1.63
N ALA A 56 9.03 -5.79 -0.57
CA ALA A 56 10.46 -6.00 -0.28
C ALA A 56 10.78 -7.49 0.02
N MET A 57 9.91 -8.17 0.79
CA MET A 57 10.04 -9.61 1.06
C MET A 57 9.90 -10.44 -0.22
N GLN A 58 8.87 -10.19 -1.03
CA GLN A 58 8.63 -10.92 -2.28
C GLN A 58 9.75 -10.75 -3.31
N MET A 59 10.34 -9.55 -3.39
CA MET A 59 11.52 -9.30 -4.23
C MET A 59 12.76 -10.06 -3.74
N SER A 60 12.90 -10.29 -2.44
CA SER A 60 14.00 -11.10 -1.89
C SER A 60 13.84 -12.58 -2.26
N GLU A 61 12.63 -13.13 -2.14
CA GLU A 61 12.33 -14.51 -2.53
C GLU A 61 12.48 -14.75 -4.04
N SER A 62 12.02 -13.80 -4.85
CA SER A 62 12.12 -13.91 -6.31
C SER A 62 13.59 -13.95 -6.79
N ARG A 63 14.48 -13.18 -6.15
CA ARG A 63 15.92 -13.21 -6.44
C ARG A 63 16.56 -14.55 -6.05
N LEU A 64 16.15 -15.13 -4.92
CA LEU A 64 16.61 -16.46 -4.51
C LEU A 64 16.18 -17.54 -5.50
N ASN A 65 14.94 -17.47 -6.00
CA ASN A 65 14.44 -18.42 -7.01
C ASN A 65 15.18 -18.31 -8.35
N LEU A 66 15.47 -17.09 -8.82
CA LEU A 66 16.23 -16.88 -10.05
C LEU A 66 17.69 -17.35 -9.92
N ALA A 67 18.30 -17.19 -8.75
CA ALA A 67 19.65 -17.69 -8.47
C ALA A 67 19.70 -19.23 -8.43
N ARG A 68 18.66 -19.87 -7.87
CA ARG A 68 18.55 -21.35 -7.79
C ARG A 68 18.20 -22.01 -9.12
N GLY A 69 17.48 -21.32 -10.01
CA GLY A 69 17.07 -21.86 -11.31
C GLY A 69 18.19 -22.03 -12.34
N ARG A 70 19.43 -21.59 -12.04
CA ARG A 70 20.58 -21.67 -12.96
C ARG A 70 21.47 -22.90 -12.79
N LEU A 71 21.12 -23.84 -11.92
CA LEU A 71 21.91 -25.05 -11.63
C LEU A 71 21.33 -26.34 -12.25
N ARG A 72 20.74 -26.26 -13.44
CA ARG A 72 20.35 -27.44 -14.22
C ARG A 72 20.86 -27.33 -15.65
#